data_AF-A0A522CJ91-F1
#
_entry.id   AF-A0A522CJ91-F1
#
_cell.length_a   1.000
_cell.length_b   1.000
_cell.length_c   1.000
_cell.angle_alpha   90.00
_cell.angle_beta   90.00
_cell.angle_gamma   90.00
#
_symmetry.space_group_name_H-M   'P 1'
#
loop_
_entity.id
_entity.type
_entity.pdbx_description
1 polymer ?
#
loop_
_entity_poly.entity_id
_entity_poly.type
_entity_poly.pdbx_seq_one_letter_code
_entity_poly.pdbx_strand_id
1 'polypeptide(L)'
;MELRTDSGQLKAGGAFKLIATGYLLGAGVIFIPAFVVMGLVATLAGAPIVVNGQVVEGGFATVAGLAPLFLLPVILAGQAMVLSGIIVLGLWLYTRWRPIRVTAGDASA
;
A
#
# COMPACT_ATOMS: atom_id res chain seq x y z
N MET A 1 15.82 -14.64 -0.60
CA MET A 1 16.33 -13.45 0.10
C MET A 1 16.90 -13.90 1.43
N GLU A 2 18.17 -13.63 1.71
CA GLU A 2 18.77 -13.90 3.03
C GLU A 2 18.53 -12.71 3.97
N LEU A 3 17.86 -12.97 5.10
CA LEU A 3 17.65 -11.98 6.16
C LEU A 3 18.85 -12.03 7.11
N ARG A 4 19.74 -11.04 7.01
CA ARG A 4 20.86 -10.89 7.95
C ARG A 4 20.38 -10.20 9.24
N THR A 5 20.37 -10.95 10.33
CA THR A 5 20.14 -10.46 11.69
C THR A 5 21.46 -9.99 12.31
N ASP A 6 21.43 -8.93 13.10
CA ASP A 6 22.55 -8.43 13.91
C ASP A 6 22.07 -8.37 15.36
N SER A 7 22.71 -9.08 16.28
CA SER A 7 22.34 -9.12 17.71
C SER A 7 20.84 -9.42 17.99
N GLY A 8 20.24 -10.35 17.24
CA GLY A 8 18.82 -10.72 17.41
C GLY A 8 17.81 -9.71 16.88
N GLN A 9 18.27 -8.61 16.26
CA GLN A 9 17.43 -7.62 15.61
C GLN A 9 17.65 -7.65 14.09
N LEU A 10 16.58 -7.48 13.32
CA LEU A 10 16.68 -7.35 11.86
C LEU A 10 17.43 -6.05 11.54
N LYS A 11 18.47 -6.11 10.68
CA LYS A 11 19.09 -4.89 10.16
C LYS A 11 18.02 -3.99 9.55
N ALA A 12 18.06 -2.69 9.84
CA ALA A 12 17.03 -1.72 9.40
C ALA A 12 16.74 -1.82 7.90
N GLY A 13 17.77 -2.02 7.06
CA GLY A 13 17.60 -2.23 5.62
C GLY A 13 16.92 -3.55 5.23
N GLY A 14 17.03 -4.60 6.03
CA GLY A 14 16.34 -5.89 5.83
C GLY A 14 14.87 -5.83 6.26
N ALA A 15 14.59 -5.21 7.42
CA ALA A 15 13.22 -4.97 7.88
C ALA A 15 12.46 -4.04 6.91
N PHE A 16 13.11 -2.98 6.42
CA PHE A 16 12.52 -2.07 5.43
C PHE A 16 12.13 -2.80 4.14
N LYS A 17 13.00 -3.65 3.59
CA LYS A 17 12.69 -4.42 2.38
C LYS A 17 11.50 -5.34 2.58
N LEU A 18 11.41 -6.01 3.74
CA LEU A 18 10.28 -6.89 4.06
C LEU A 18 8.96 -6.10 4.14
N ILE A 19 8.95 -4.96 4.84
CA ILE A 19 7.78 -4.10 4.97
C ILE A 19 7.38 -3.52 3.61
N ALA A 20 8.33 -2.99 2.84
CA ALA A 20 8.06 -2.42 1.53
C ALA A 20 7.52 -3.47 0.55
N THR A 21 8.10 -4.67 0.54
CA THR A 21 7.63 -5.77 -0.31
C THR A 21 6.26 -6.27 0.12
N GLY A 22 6.03 -6.44 1.42
CA GLY A 22 4.73 -6.83 1.96
C GLY A 22 3.65 -5.80 1.67
N TYR A 23 3.97 -4.51 1.79
CA TYR A 23 3.06 -3.42 1.43
C TYR A 23 2.74 -3.41 -0.07
N LEU A 24 3.76 -3.50 -0.94
CA LEU A 24 3.56 -3.53 -2.39
C LEU A 24 2.72 -4.73 -2.84
N LEU A 25 2.96 -5.92 -2.27
CA LEU A 25 2.16 -7.11 -2.55
C LEU A 25 0.73 -6.94 -2.04
N GLY A 26 0.54 -6.56 -0.77
CA GLY A 26 -0.78 -6.40 -0.19
C GLY A 26 -1.61 -5.33 -0.88
N ALA A 27 -1.02 -4.16 -1.11
CA ALA A 27 -1.68 -3.06 -1.79
C ALA A 27 -1.92 -3.39 -3.27
N GLY A 28 -0.96 -4.00 -3.96
CA GLY A 28 -1.12 -4.43 -5.35
C GLY A 28 -2.27 -5.43 -5.54
N VAL A 29 -2.34 -6.45 -4.68
CA VAL A 29 -3.39 -7.49 -4.73
C VAL A 29 -4.79 -6.92 -4.46
N ILE A 30 -4.91 -5.83 -3.69
CA ILE A 30 -6.22 -5.22 -3.40
C ILE A 30 -6.58 -4.18 -4.46
N PHE A 31 -5.67 -3.23 -4.71
CA PHE A 31 -5.99 -2.05 -5.53
C PHE A 31 -6.03 -2.36 -7.03
N ILE A 32 -5.13 -3.21 -7.55
CA ILE A 32 -5.12 -3.51 -8.99
C ILE A 32 -6.44 -4.17 -9.41
N PRO A 33 -6.92 -5.26 -8.77
CA PRO A 33 -8.20 -5.85 -9.13
C PRO A 33 -9.37 -4.92 -8.88
N ALA A 34 -9.35 -4.15 -7.79
CA ALA A 34 -10.41 -3.19 -7.49
C ALA A 34 -10.57 -2.14 -8.60
N PHE A 35 -9.47 -1.53 -9.06
CA PHE A 35 -9.50 -0.55 -10.13
C PHE A 35 -9.88 -1.17 -11.48
N VAL A 36 -9.42 -2.38 -11.78
CA VAL A 36 -9.83 -3.11 -12.99
C VAL A 36 -11.33 -3.37 -12.99
N VAL A 37 -11.88 -3.89 -11.89
CA VAL A 37 -13.32 -4.15 -11.74
C VAL A 37 -14.11 -2.85 -11.85
N MET A 38 -13.68 -1.78 -11.17
CA MET A 38 -14.39 -0.51 -11.19
C MET A 38 -14.42 0.10 -12.59
N GLY A 39 -13.29 0.06 -13.32
CA GLY A 39 -13.21 0.54 -14.70
C GLY A 39 -14.07 -0.29 -15.65
N LEU A 40 -14.03 -1.62 -15.53
CA LEU A 40 -14.87 -2.51 -16.32
C LEU A 40 -16.36 -2.29 -16.03
N VAL A 41 -16.77 -2.19 -14.77
CA VAL A 41 -18.16 -1.94 -14.38
C VAL A 41 -18.65 -0.60 -14.93
N ALA A 42 -17.84 0.47 -14.83
CA ALA A 42 -18.20 1.77 -15.41
C ALA A 42 -18.46 1.67 -16.92
N THR A 43 -17.65 0.89 -17.63
CA THR A 43 -17.77 0.74 -19.09
C THR A 43 -18.89 -0.20 -19.51
N LEU A 44 -19.13 -1.29 -18.77
CA LEU A 44 -20.12 -2.32 -19.08
C LEU A 44 -21.53 -1.93 -18.62
N ALA A 45 -21.65 -1.12 -17.57
CA ALA A 45 -22.93 -0.60 -17.10
C ALA A 45 -23.50 0.52 -18.01
N GLY A 46 -22.78 0.90 -19.07
CA GLY A 46 -23.17 1.98 -19.97
C GLY A 46 -23.13 3.36 -19.31
N ALA A 47 -22.38 3.52 -18.21
CA ALA A 47 -22.26 4.80 -17.55
C ALA A 47 -21.51 5.77 -18.48
N PRO A 48 -22.04 6.98 -18.74
CA PRO A 48 -21.38 7.94 -19.61
C PRO A 48 -20.06 8.37 -18.97
N ILE A 49 -18.94 8.01 -19.60
CA ILE A 49 -17.61 8.43 -19.17
C ILE A 49 -17.35 9.81 -19.78
N VAL A 50 -17.28 10.83 -18.94
CA VAL A 50 -17.04 12.20 -19.37
C VAL A 50 -15.57 12.56 -19.16
N VAL A 51 -14.88 12.90 -20.25
CA VAL A 51 -13.52 13.42 -20.22
C VAL A 51 -13.54 14.83 -20.80
N ASN A 52 -13.08 15.82 -20.03
CA ASN A 52 -13.07 17.23 -20.44
C ASN A 52 -14.45 17.76 -20.91
N GLY A 53 -15.53 17.29 -20.29
CA GLY A 53 -16.90 17.73 -20.62
C GLY A 53 -17.52 17.03 -21.84
N GLN A 54 -16.82 16.09 -22.48
CA GLN A 54 -17.35 15.28 -23.57
C GLN A 54 -17.58 13.84 -23.13
N VAL A 55 -18.71 13.27 -23.53
CA VAL A 55 -18.98 11.85 -23.36
C VAL A 55 -18.11 11.09 -24.35
N VAL A 56 -17.31 10.16 -23.84
CA VAL A 56 -16.41 9.32 -24.63
C VAL A 56 -17.03 7.94 -24.74
N GLU A 57 -17.13 7.41 -25.96
CA GLU A 57 -17.78 6.13 -26.23
C GLU A 57 -16.81 5.07 -26.79
N GLY A 58 -17.26 3.82 -26.78
CA GLY A 58 -16.53 2.69 -27.35
C GLY A 58 -15.21 2.39 -26.64
N GLY A 59 -14.18 1.99 -27.40
CA GLY A 59 -12.89 1.57 -26.82
C GLY A 59 -12.16 2.67 -26.05
N PHE A 60 -12.40 3.94 -26.36
CA PHE A 60 -11.83 5.07 -25.61
C PHE A 60 -12.47 5.23 -24.22
N ALA A 61 -13.75 4.87 -24.06
CA ALA A 61 -14.38 4.81 -22.75
C ALA A 61 -13.68 3.79 -21.84
N THR A 62 -13.26 2.63 -22.38
CA THR A 62 -12.53 1.63 -21.60
C THR A 62 -11.18 2.14 -21.11
N VAL A 63 -10.44 2.84 -21.97
CA VAL A 63 -9.15 3.45 -21.58
C VAL A 63 -9.36 4.53 -20.51
N ALA A 64 -10.38 5.38 -20.66
CA ALA A 64 -10.71 6.42 -19.69
C ALA A 64 -11.19 5.83 -18.35
N GLY A 65 -11.99 4.75 -18.37
CA GLY A 65 -12.44 4.05 -17.17
C GLY A 65 -11.32 3.36 -16.40
N LEU A 66 -10.25 2.95 -17.10
CA LEU A 66 -9.04 2.36 -16.51
C LEU A 66 -7.97 3.40 -16.16
N ALA A 67 -8.22 4.69 -16.38
CA ALA A 67 -7.29 5.77 -16.05
C ALA A 67 -6.73 5.73 -14.61
N PRO A 68 -7.49 5.32 -13.57
CA PRO A 68 -6.96 5.19 -12.21
C PRO A 68 -5.78 4.24 -12.07
N LEU A 69 -5.60 3.26 -12.98
CA LEU A 69 -4.44 2.37 -12.98
C LEU A 69 -3.13 3.09 -13.27
N PHE A 70 -3.16 4.20 -14.01
CA PHE A 70 -1.96 5.03 -14.23
C PHE A 70 -1.61 5.88 -13.00
N LEU A 71 -2.60 6.17 -12.14
CA LEU A 71 -2.40 6.92 -10.90
C LEU A 71 -2.01 6.02 -9.72
N LEU A 72 -2.07 4.71 -9.89
CA LEU A 72 -1.77 3.71 -8.86
C LEU A 72 -0.40 3.94 -8.17
N PRO A 73 0.71 4.26 -8.87
CA PRO A 73 1.98 4.58 -8.20
C PRO A 73 1.89 5.78 -7.25
N VAL A 74 1.13 6.82 -7.62
CA VAL A 74 0.92 8.03 -6.80
C VAL A 74 0.05 7.70 -5.59
N ILE A 75 -1.02 6.91 -5.79
CA ILE A 75 -1.92 6.46 -4.72
C ILE A 75 -1.15 5.62 -3.70
N LEU A 76 -0.32 4.69 -4.17
CA LEU A 76 0.52 3.85 -3.30
C LEU A 76 1.57 4.69 -2.56
N ALA A 77 2.19 5.67 -3.21
CA ALA A 77 3.14 6.57 -2.55
C ALA A 77 2.45 7.40 -1.45
N GLY A 78 1.26 7.96 -1.73
CA GLY A 78 0.48 8.70 -0.76
C GLY A 78 0.06 7.85 0.44
N GLN A 79 -0.48 6.65 0.20
CA GLN A 79 -0.81 5.72 1.28
C GLN A 79 0.41 5.29 2.08
N ALA A 80 1.53 4.97 1.42
CA ALA A 80 2.76 4.59 2.09
C ALA A 80 3.24 5.70 3.02
N MET A 81 3.12 6.97 2.60
CA MET A 81 3.44 8.12 3.45
C MET A 81 2.53 8.19 4.69
N VAL A 82 1.22 8.03 4.52
CA VAL A 82 0.25 8.02 5.62
C VAL A 82 0.51 6.87 6.59
N LEU A 83 0.69 5.64 6.08
CA LEU A 83 1.01 4.45 6.88
C LEU A 83 2.32 4.62 7.64
N SER A 84 3.36 5.16 6.98
CA SER A 84 4.63 5.46 7.62
C SER A 84 4.45 6.47 8.76
N GLY A 85 3.65 7.51 8.53
CA GLY A 85 3.29 8.50 9.55
C GLY A 85 2.60 7.87 10.75
N ILE A 86 1.63 6.96 10.53
CA ILE A 86 0.93 6.24 11.60
C ILE A 86 1.90 5.34 12.39
N ILE A 87 2.78 4.62 11.69
CA ILE A 87 3.77 3.74 12.34
C ILE A 87 4.74 4.56 13.19
N VAL A 88 5.29 5.65 12.65
CA VAL A 88 6.20 6.54 13.37
C VAL A 88 5.50 7.20 14.56
N LEU A 89 4.27 7.68 14.36
CA LEU A 89 3.47 8.27 15.44
C LEU A 89 3.16 7.23 16.52
N GLY A 90 2.82 6.00 16.15
CA GLY A 90 2.59 4.90 17.09
C GLY A 90 3.83 4.54 17.91
N LEU A 91 5.00 4.45 17.26
CA LEU A 91 6.29 4.24 17.91
C LEU A 91 6.66 5.40 18.85
N TRP A 92 6.42 6.64 18.40
CA TRP A 92 6.65 7.83 19.21
C TRP A 92 5.73 7.87 20.44
N LEU A 93 4.44 7.57 20.27
CA LEU A 93 3.47 7.52 21.37
C LEU A 93 3.82 6.40 22.36
N TYR A 94 4.22 5.24 21.84
CA TYR A 94 4.68 4.09 22.61
C TYR A 94 5.92 4.42 23.46
N THR A 95 6.94 5.04 22.86
CA THR A 95 8.17 5.43 23.58
C THR A 95 7.92 6.57 24.56
N ARG A 96 7.03 7.50 24.25
CA ARG A 96 6.75 8.68 25.07
C ARG A 96 5.86 8.37 26.27
N TRP A 97 4.86 7.50 26.14
CA TRP A 97 3.83 7.34 27.16
C TRP A 97 3.92 6.08 28.00
N ARG A 98 4.36 4.91 27.49
CA ARG A 98 4.77 3.73 28.30
C ARG A 98 5.58 2.75 27.44
N PRO A 99 6.90 2.60 27.66
CA PRO A 99 7.66 1.55 26.97
C PRO A 99 7.15 0.19 27.45
N ILE A 100 6.58 -0.63 26.56
CA ILE A 100 6.32 -2.04 26.87
C ILE A 100 7.69 -2.67 27.09
N ARG A 101 7.97 -3.08 28.33
CA ARG A 101 9.17 -3.84 28.65
C ARG A 101 9.09 -5.16 27.90
N VAL A 102 9.84 -5.28 26.82
CA VAL A 102 10.13 -6.57 26.21
C VAL A 102 11.11 -7.25 27.16
N THR A 103 10.58 -8.02 28.11
CA THR A 103 11.40 -9.00 28.82
C THR A 103 11.80 -10.00 27.75
N ALA A 104 13.06 -10.00 27.33
CA ALA A 104 13.62 -11.16 26.66
C ALA A 104 13.32 -12.32 27.59
N GLY A 105 12.49 -13.27 27.16
CA GLY A 105 12.23 -14.46 27.95
C GLY A 105 13.59 -15.05 28.27
N ASP A 106 13.92 -15.12 29.56
CA ASP A 106 15.12 -15.79 30.02
C ASP A 106 15.17 -17.14 29.33
N ALA A 107 16.18 -17.32 28.47
CA ALA A 107 16.58 -18.64 28.03
C ALA A 107 17.14 -19.34 29.28
N SER A 108 16.23 -19.85 30.10
CA SER A 108 16.50 -20.78 31.18
C SER A 108 16.26 -22.17 30.64
N ALA A 109 17.35 -22.80 30.20
CA ALA A 109 17.70 -24.23 30.37
C ALA A 109 18.88 -24.57 29.45
#